data_AF-A0A645HSM7-F1
#
_entry.id   AF-A0A645HSM7-F1
#
_cell.length_a   1.000
_cell.length_b   1.000
_cell.length_c   1.000
_cell.angle_alpha   90.00
_cell.angle_beta   90.00
_cell.angle_gamma   90.00
#
_symmetry.space_group_name_H-M   'P 1'
#
loop_
_entity.id
_entity.type
_entity.pdbx_description
1 polymer ?
#
loop_
_entity_poly.entity_id
_entity_poly.type
_entity_poly.pdbx_seq_one_letter_code
_entity_poly.pdbx_strand_id
1 'polypeptide(L)'
;MPDRVRVRAPSEANWHGMSYMLEGFQLADVPIIIAAIDPCYSCTDRAIRLNSGREEQIASWEQIRQFGIEQYKRNGIDPGSIAIRPF
;
A
#
# COMPACT_ATOMS: atom_id res chain seq x y z
N MET A 1 2.27 23.16 -10.82
CA MET A 1 1.63 22.18 -9.91
C MET A 1 2.37 20.86 -10.09
N PRO A 2 2.72 20.09 -9.04
CA PRO A 2 3.49 18.86 -9.21
C PRO A 2 2.72 17.81 -10.02
N ASP A 3 3.42 17.09 -10.91
CA ASP A 3 2.83 16.02 -11.73
C ASP A 3 2.31 14.82 -10.90
N ARG A 4 2.89 14.60 -9.72
CA ARG A 4 2.45 13.55 -8.78
C ARG A 4 2.77 13.95 -7.35
N VAL A 5 1.80 13.76 -6.45
CA VAL A 5 1.99 13.87 -4.99
C VAL A 5 1.77 12.50 -4.37
N ARG A 6 2.76 11.99 -3.63
CA ARG A 6 2.65 10.76 -2.84
C ARG A 6 2.99 11.08 -1.39
N VAL A 7 1.99 11.10 -0.54
CA VAL A 7 2.19 11.33 0.91
C VAL A 7 2.76 10.05 1.54
N ARG A 8 3.85 10.21 2.29
CA ARG A 8 4.45 9.13 3.09
C ARG A 8 4.06 9.32 4.55
N ALA A 9 3.03 8.61 4.98
CA ALA A 9 2.64 8.59 6.39
C ALA A 9 3.65 7.79 7.24
N PRO A 10 3.98 8.25 8.45
CA PRO A 10 4.90 7.53 9.33
C PRO A 10 4.37 6.15 9.73
N SER A 11 3.07 6.04 10.05
CA SER A 11 2.45 4.76 10.43
C SER A 11 2.50 3.72 9.30
N GLU A 12 2.36 4.13 8.03
CA GLU A 12 2.46 3.18 6.89
C GLU A 12 3.89 2.66 6.69
N ALA A 13 4.91 3.47 6.99
CA ALA A 13 6.29 3.01 6.93
C ALA A 13 6.60 2.00 8.06
N ASN A 14 6.06 2.23 9.25
CA ASN A 14 6.29 1.37 10.43
C ASN A 14 5.48 0.06 10.36
N TRP A 15 4.30 0.08 9.74
CA TRP A 15 3.39 -1.07 9.71
C TRP A 15 4.01 -2.33 9.07
N HIS A 16 4.91 -2.17 8.09
CA HIS A 16 5.58 -3.29 7.43
C HIS A 16 6.47 -4.12 8.38
N GLY A 17 6.92 -3.56 9.50
CA GLY A 17 7.71 -4.26 10.52
C GLY A 17 6.86 -5.02 11.55
N MET A 18 5.54 -4.88 11.53
CA MET A 18 4.67 -5.42 12.58
C MET A 18 4.72 -6.94 12.67
N SER A 19 4.84 -7.66 11.54
CA SER A 19 4.94 -9.12 11.57
C SER A 19 6.13 -9.58 12.41
N TYR A 20 7.29 -8.97 12.19
CA TYR A 20 8.52 -9.24 12.93
C TYR A 20 8.40 -8.84 14.41
N MET A 21 7.75 -7.71 14.72
CA MET A 21 7.57 -7.27 16.12
C MET A 21 6.66 -8.20 16.94
N LEU A 22 5.77 -8.95 16.29
CA LEU A 22 4.83 -9.86 16.94
C LEU A 22 5.41 -11.27 17.13
N GLU A 23 6.51 -11.61 16.46
CA GLU A 23 7.15 -12.91 16.55
C GLU A 23 7.66 -13.19 17.97
N GLY A 24 7.29 -14.34 18.54
CA GLY A 24 7.78 -14.79 19.84
C GLY A 24 7.01 -14.27 21.07
N PHE A 25 6.04 -13.36 20.89
CA PHE A 25 5.20 -12.85 21.97
C PHE A 25 3.87 -13.60 22.13
N GLN A 26 3.21 -13.41 23.28
CA GLN A 26 1.89 -14.00 23.50
C GLN A 26 0.80 -13.14 22.85
N LEU A 27 -0.36 -13.75 22.56
CA LEU A 27 -1.51 -13.04 21.99
C LEU A 27 -1.96 -11.85 22.88
N ALA A 28 -1.75 -11.95 24.19
CA ALA A 28 -2.07 -10.88 25.14
C ALA A 28 -1.18 -9.63 24.97
N ASP A 29 0.02 -9.76 24.39
CA ASP A 29 0.98 -8.67 24.20
C ASP A 29 0.73 -7.92 22.88
N VAL A 30 -0.11 -8.45 21.99
CA VAL A 30 -0.39 -7.86 20.67
C VAL A 30 -0.87 -6.41 20.77
N PRO A 31 -1.83 -6.04 21.65
CA PRO A 31 -2.30 -4.67 21.74
C PRO A 31 -1.22 -3.68 22.20
N ILE A 32 -0.34 -4.10 23.12
CA ILE A 32 0.73 -3.22 23.63
C ILE A 32 1.84 -3.04 22.59
N ILE A 33 2.17 -4.10 21.84
CA ILE A 33 3.13 -4.04 20.73
C ILE A 33 2.59 -3.14 19.60
N ILE A 34 1.32 -3.27 19.26
CA ILE A 34 0.65 -2.39 18.28
C ILE A 34 0.60 -0.95 18.78
N ALA A 35 0.27 -0.71 20.05
CA ALA A 35 0.23 0.64 20.62
C ALA A 35 1.62 1.31 20.64
N ALA A 36 2.70 0.53 20.75
CA ALA A 36 4.07 1.06 20.79
C ALA A 36 4.49 1.80 19.51
N ILE A 37 3.87 1.51 18.36
CA ILE A 37 4.13 2.21 17.09
C ILE A 37 3.23 3.42 16.84
N ASP A 38 2.27 3.70 17.74
CA ASP A 38 1.23 4.72 17.60
C ASP A 38 0.49 4.63 16.24
N PRO A 39 -0.35 3.60 16.06
CA PRO A 39 -0.95 3.31 14.76
C PRO A 39 -2.09 4.26 14.46
N CYS A 40 -1.90 5.15 13.49
CA CYS A 40 -2.97 5.96 12.93
C CYS A 40 -3.49 5.35 11.62
N TYR A 41 -4.60 4.61 11.69
CA TYR A 41 -5.21 3.96 10.53
C TYR A 41 -5.69 4.96 9.47
N SER A 42 -6.16 6.14 9.87
CA SER A 42 -6.55 7.19 8.93
C SER A 42 -5.38 7.71 8.10
N CYS A 43 -4.16 7.73 8.64
CA CYS A 43 -2.96 8.10 7.90
C CYS A 43 -2.47 7.01 6.94
N THR A 44 -2.89 5.75 7.17
CA THR A 44 -2.58 4.63 6.28
C THR A 44 -3.57 4.48 5.14
N ASP A 45 -4.77 5.04 5.28
CA ASP A 45 -5.79 5.00 4.24
C ASP A 45 -5.40 5.89 3.05
N ARG A 46 -5.51 5.35 1.83
CA ARG A 46 -5.03 5.99 0.60
C ARG A 46 -6.11 5.99 -0.45
N ALA A 47 -6.51 7.18 -0.89
CA ALA A 47 -7.33 7.38 -2.08
C ALA A 47 -6.46 7.78 -3.28
N ILE A 48 -6.79 7.25 -4.46
CA ILE A 48 -6.08 7.58 -5.70
C ILE A 48 -7.01 8.42 -6.58
N ARG A 49 -6.61 9.66 -6.82
CA ARG A 49 -7.30 10.59 -7.70
C ARG A 49 -6.51 10.73 -8.99
N LEU A 50 -7.10 10.31 -10.10
CA LEU A 50 -6.50 10.46 -11.43
C LEU A 50 -7.03 11.74 -12.07
N ASN A 51 -6.11 12.60 -12.50
CA ASN A 51 -6.44 13.83 -13.21
C ASN A 51 -5.85 13.77 -14.61
N SER A 52 -6.70 13.64 -15.62
CA SER A 52 -6.30 13.59 -17.05
C SER A 52 -6.58 14.90 -17.79
N GLY A 53 -6.82 16.00 -17.07
CA GLY A 53 -7.16 17.31 -17.61
C GLY A 53 -8.59 17.45 -18.18
N ARG A 54 -9.21 16.35 -18.62
CA ARG A 54 -10.62 16.32 -19.09
C ARG A 54 -11.58 15.70 -18.08
N GLU A 55 -11.11 14.73 -17.31
CA GLU A 55 -11.90 14.02 -16.32
C GLU A 55 -11.06 13.80 -15.06
N GLU A 56 -11.77 13.88 -13.95
CA GLU A 56 -11.26 13.60 -12.62
C GLU A 56 -12.01 12.40 -12.08
N GLN A 57 -11.28 11.35 -11.72
CA GLN A 57 -11.87 10.13 -11.18
C GLN A 57 -11.16 9.72 -9.89
N ILE A 58 -11.95 9.35 -8.89
CA ILE A 58 -11.49 8.61 -7.72
C ILE A 58 -11.49 7.15 -8.13
N ALA A 59 -10.30 6.55 -8.19
CA ALA A 59 -10.14 5.17 -8.63
C ALA A 59 -10.14 4.21 -7.43
N SER A 60 -10.86 3.10 -7.59
CA SER A 60 -10.77 1.99 -6.64
C SER A 60 -9.42 1.27 -6.77
N TRP A 61 -9.06 0.51 -5.75
CA TRP A 61 -7.82 -0.26 -5.80
C TRP A 61 -7.82 -1.28 -6.95
N GLU A 62 -8.94 -1.95 -7.19
CA GLU A 62 -9.09 -2.91 -8.29
C GLU A 62 -8.82 -2.26 -9.65
N GLN A 63 -9.38 -1.08 -9.89
CA GLN A 63 -9.18 -0.34 -11.14
C GLN A 63 -7.71 0.02 -11.36
N ILE A 64 -7.03 0.53 -10.32
CA ILE A 64 -5.60 0.89 -10.42
C ILE A 64 -4.74 -0.36 -10.59
N ARG A 65 -5.06 -1.46 -9.89
CA ARG A 65 -4.34 -2.72 -10.04
C ARG A 65 -4.45 -3.24 -11.47
N GLN A 66 -5.65 -3.25 -12.04
CA GLN A 66 -5.89 -3.69 -13.40
C GLN A 66 -5.16 -2.81 -14.43
N PHE A 67 -5.25 -1.49 -14.27
CA PHE A 67 -4.50 -0.52 -15.07
C PHE A 67 -2.99 -0.78 -15.03
N GLY A 68 -2.44 -1.04 -13.84
CA GLY A 68 -1.03 -1.39 -13.68
C GLY A 68 -0.65 -2.67 -14.43
N ILE A 69 -1.44 -3.74 -14.31
CA ILE A 69 -1.21 -5.00 -15.01
C ILE A 69 -1.19 -4.80 -16.53
N GLU A 70 -2.15 -4.07 -17.07
CA GLU A 70 -2.23 -3.77 -18.50
C GLU A 70 -1.03 -2.94 -18.98
N GLN A 71 -0.62 -1.95 -18.18
CA GLN A 71 0.56 -1.14 -18.47
C GLN A 71 1.84 -1.98 -18.53
N TYR A 72 2.05 -2.90 -17.58
CA TYR A 72 3.22 -3.80 -17.59
C TYR A 72 3.20 -4.75 -18.78
N LYS A 73 2.03 -5.31 -19.14
CA LYS A 73 1.88 -6.14 -20.34
C LYS A 73 2.23 -5.38 -21.62
N ARG A 74 1.81 -4.12 -21.75
CA ARG A 74 2.19 -3.25 -22.88
C ARG A 74 3.70 -3.02 -22.97
N ASN A 75 4.38 -3.01 -21.82
CA ASN A 75 5.84 -2.91 -21.74
C ASN A 75 6.56 -4.26 -21.93
N GLY A 76 5.84 -5.33 -22.31
CA GLY A 76 6.40 -6.66 -22.55
C GLY A 76 6.72 -7.46 -21.28
N ILE A 77 6.24 -7.01 -20.11
CA ILE A 77 6.42 -7.72 -18.83
C ILE A 77 5.14 -8.51 -18.55
N ASP A 78 5.26 -9.82 -18.37
CA ASP A 78 4.14 -10.66 -17.92
C ASP A 78 4.10 -10.74 -16.38
N PRO A 79 3.14 -10.09 -15.70
CA PRO A 79 3.07 -10.10 -14.25
C PRO A 79 2.84 -11.48 -13.65
N GLY A 80 2.25 -12.42 -14.41
CA GLY A 80 2.01 -13.79 -13.94
C GLY A 80 3.30 -14.62 -13.79
N SER A 81 4.36 -14.23 -14.49
CA SER A 81 5.68 -14.87 -14.42
C SER A 81 6.53 -14.43 -13.23
N ILE A 82 6.09 -13.40 -12.47
CA ILE A 82 6.83 -12.85 -11.35
C ILE A 82 6.72 -13.78 -10.15
N ALA A 83 7.83 -14.39 -9.75
CA ALA A 83 7.89 -15.18 -8.52
C ALA A 83 7.71 -14.27 -7.30
N ILE A 84 6.58 -14.43 -6.61
CA ILE A 84 6.33 -13.78 -5.32
C ILE A 84 7.07 -14.58 -4.25
N ARG A 85 7.89 -13.91 -3.45
CA ARG A 85 8.52 -14.55 -2.29
C ARG A 85 7.42 -15.04 -1.34
N PRO A 86 7.41 -16.30 -0.92
CA PRO A 86 6.51 -16.74 0.13
C PRO A 86 6.81 -15.93 1.41
N PHE A 87 5.74 -15.47 2.06
CA PHE A 87 5.80 -14.82 3.37
C PHE A 87 5.87 -15.87 4.47
#